data_AF-A0A5P1UNN2-F1
#
_entry.id   AF-A0A5P1UNN2-F1
#
_cell.length_a   1.000
_cell.length_b   1.000
_cell.length_c   1.000
_cell.angle_alpha   90.00
_cell.angle_beta   90.00
_cell.angle_gamma   90.00
#
_symmetry.space_group_name_H-M   'P 1'
#
loop_
_entity.id
_entity.type
_entity.pdbx_description
1 polymer ?
#
loop_
_entity_poly.entity_id
_entity_poly.type
_entity_poly.pdbx_seq_one_letter_code
_entity_poly.pdbx_strand_id
1 'polypeptide(L)'
;MRGRTLFPSLLIYGSILLIPTSFACAPHSPEDVFISRLQSVQKTSSKDYYHLTLNHPQFIFRGLGAWIKYSKAKQWQSHFYPNFKKDDLVIGLAYVQDSAKSQTYSITSLARLHCRNDILSISQPIIPFTAWDRQNRNCQYTTSTGLLGGFLEHDQSYYLKKLNKKYPTCQSLLSAFPKS
;
A
#
# COMPACT_ATOMS: atom_id res chain seq x y z
N MET A 1 -2.46 -45.03 -66.39
CA MET A 1 -3.14 -44.53 -65.17
C MET A 1 -2.45 -45.11 -63.94
N ARG A 2 -1.73 -44.28 -63.17
CA ARG A 2 -1.69 -44.30 -61.70
C ARG A 2 -0.90 -43.08 -61.24
N GLY A 3 -1.62 -42.20 -60.56
CA GLY A 3 -1.21 -40.85 -60.25
C GLY A 3 -0.17 -40.78 -59.15
N ARG A 4 0.72 -39.79 -59.29
CA ARG A 4 1.60 -39.27 -58.26
C ARG A 4 0.75 -38.45 -57.28
N THR A 5 0.82 -38.76 -56.00
CA THR A 5 0.38 -37.85 -54.93
C THR A 5 1.61 -37.37 -54.17
N LEU A 6 1.92 -36.09 -54.39
CA LEU A 6 2.84 -35.29 -53.59
C LEU A 6 2.12 -34.94 -52.27
N PHE A 7 2.66 -35.37 -51.14
CA PHE A 7 2.25 -34.85 -49.83
C PHE A 7 3.02 -33.55 -49.58
N PRO A 8 2.36 -32.39 -49.43
CA PRO A 8 3.04 -31.20 -48.94
C PRO A 8 3.17 -31.32 -47.42
N SER A 9 4.41 -31.21 -46.96
CA SER A 9 4.79 -31.06 -45.56
C SER A 9 4.19 -29.80 -44.97
N LEU A 10 3.24 -29.95 -44.03
CA LEU A 10 2.80 -28.87 -43.16
C LEU A 10 3.93 -28.55 -42.16
N LEU A 11 4.70 -27.50 -42.45
CA LEU A 11 5.52 -26.84 -41.44
C LEU A 11 4.59 -26.05 -40.51
N ILE A 12 4.19 -26.68 -39.41
CA ILE A 12 3.56 -25.98 -38.30
C ILE A 12 4.68 -25.18 -37.63
N TYR A 13 4.82 -23.91 -38.05
CA TYR A 13 5.54 -22.91 -37.27
C TYR A 13 4.76 -22.71 -35.96
N GLY A 14 5.11 -23.51 -34.95
CA GLY A 14 4.68 -23.31 -33.58
C GLY A 14 5.30 -22.01 -33.09
N SER A 15 4.62 -20.88 -33.30
CA SER A 15 4.85 -19.67 -32.54
C SER A 15 4.53 -20.00 -31.10
N ILE A 16 5.53 -20.45 -30.34
CA ILE A 16 5.48 -20.40 -28.89
C ILE A 16 5.45 -18.91 -28.58
N LEU A 17 4.24 -18.37 -28.43
CA LEU A 17 4.02 -17.09 -27.79
C LEU A 17 4.63 -17.23 -26.40
N LEU A 18 5.88 -16.81 -26.27
CA LEU A 18 6.49 -16.43 -25.01
C LEU A 18 5.66 -15.26 -24.51
N ILE A 19 4.55 -15.57 -23.84
CA ILE A 19 3.86 -14.60 -22.99
C ILE A 19 4.93 -14.21 -21.98
N PRO A 20 5.46 -12.98 -22.01
CA PRO A 20 6.37 -12.58 -20.95
C PRO A 20 5.58 -12.77 -19.66
N THR A 21 6.10 -13.62 -18.77
CA THR A 21 5.63 -13.70 -17.40
C THR A 21 6.02 -12.39 -16.73
N SER A 22 5.31 -11.31 -17.08
CA SER A 22 5.27 -10.11 -16.27
C SER A 22 4.76 -10.59 -14.93
N PHE A 23 5.66 -10.78 -13.96
CA PHE A 23 5.29 -11.01 -12.58
C PHE A 23 4.23 -9.96 -12.26
N ALA A 24 3.04 -10.46 -11.95
CA ALA A 24 1.86 -9.68 -11.66
C ALA A 24 2.11 -8.92 -10.37
N CYS A 25 2.83 -7.82 -10.46
CA CYS A 25 2.88 -6.86 -9.40
C CYS A 25 1.49 -6.24 -9.31
N ALA A 26 0.79 -6.53 -8.22
CA ALA A 26 -0.34 -5.74 -7.78
C ALA A 26 0.21 -4.63 -6.88
N PRO A 27 0.09 -3.34 -7.25
CA PRO A 27 0.42 -2.26 -6.33
C PRO A 27 -0.56 -2.26 -5.16
N HIS A 28 -0.21 -1.52 -4.11
CA HIS A 28 -1.15 -1.27 -3.01
C HIS A 28 -2.46 -0.66 -3.50
N SER A 29 -3.51 -0.85 -2.68
CA SER A 29 -4.83 -0.27 -2.93
C SER A 29 -5.15 0.82 -1.90
N PRO A 30 -6.14 1.69 -2.18
CA PRO A 30 -6.62 2.65 -1.18
C PRO A 30 -7.10 1.98 0.12
N GLU A 31 -7.58 0.73 0.07
CA GLU A 31 -8.06 -0.01 1.26
C GLU A 31 -6.95 -0.33 2.26
N ASP A 32 -5.69 -0.25 1.84
CA ASP A 32 -4.50 -0.49 2.67
C ASP A 32 -4.10 0.76 3.46
N VAL A 33 -4.69 1.93 3.15
CA VAL A 33 -4.29 3.21 3.74
C VAL A 33 -4.87 3.36 5.14
N PHE A 34 -3.98 3.56 6.12
CA PHE A 34 -4.35 3.89 7.48
C PHE A 34 -3.68 5.16 7.98
N ILE A 35 -4.31 5.84 8.95
CA ILE A 35 -3.73 6.93 9.73
C ILE A 35 -3.73 6.53 11.20
N SER A 36 -2.69 6.92 11.93
CA SER A 36 -2.57 6.64 13.37
C SER A 36 -1.55 7.57 14.05
N ARG A 37 -1.52 7.55 15.38
CA ARG A 37 -0.40 8.06 16.19
C ARG A 37 0.56 6.94 16.53
N LEU A 38 1.83 7.11 16.17
CA LEU A 38 2.85 6.17 16.63
C LEU A 38 3.10 6.35 18.14
N GLN A 39 3.07 5.26 18.91
CA GLN A 39 3.38 5.29 20.34
C GLN A 39 4.77 4.74 20.64
N SER A 40 5.10 3.61 20.05
CA SER A 40 6.40 2.97 20.24
C SER A 40 6.72 1.99 19.12
N VAL A 41 8.00 1.69 18.99
CA VAL A 41 8.54 0.70 18.05
C VAL A 41 9.44 -0.23 18.84
N GLN A 42 9.12 -1.52 18.83
CA GLN A 42 9.91 -2.54 19.51
C GLN A 42 10.50 -3.51 18.48
N LYS A 43 11.80 -3.75 18.55
CA LYS A 43 12.42 -4.83 17.76
C LYS A 43 11.94 -6.17 18.31
N THR A 44 11.51 -7.06 17.42
CA THR A 44 11.11 -8.41 17.83
C THR A 44 12.33 -9.31 18.01
N SER A 45 12.14 -10.48 18.62
CA SER A 45 13.19 -11.51 18.70
C SER A 45 13.59 -12.04 17.32
N SER A 46 12.70 -11.93 16.32
CA SER A 46 13.03 -12.12 14.92
C SER A 46 13.81 -10.91 14.40
N LYS A 47 14.98 -11.15 13.80
CA LYS A 47 15.91 -10.09 13.38
C LYS A 47 15.30 -9.09 12.38
N ASP A 48 14.24 -9.49 11.69
CA ASP A 48 13.71 -8.80 10.52
C ASP A 48 12.39 -8.06 10.75
N TYR A 49 11.87 -8.04 11.99
CA TYR A 49 10.59 -7.41 12.28
C TYR A 49 10.63 -6.46 13.48
N TYR A 50 9.83 -5.41 13.36
CA TYR A 50 9.51 -4.46 14.41
C TYR A 50 8.00 -4.50 14.68
N HIS A 51 7.61 -4.58 15.94
CA HIS A 51 6.24 -4.34 16.37
C HIS A 51 6.02 -2.84 16.59
N LEU A 52 4.90 -2.34 16.10
CA LEU A 52 4.50 -0.95 16.28
C LEU A 52 3.29 -0.91 17.19
N THR A 53 3.37 -0.08 18.23
CA THR A 53 2.20 0.32 19.00
C THR A 53 1.61 1.56 18.36
N LEU A 54 0.37 1.43 17.88
CA LEU A 54 -0.36 2.47 17.17
C LEU A 54 -1.58 2.87 17.99
N ASN A 55 -1.74 4.17 18.24
CA ASN A 55 -2.93 4.71 18.90
C ASN A 55 -3.95 5.21 17.86
N HIS A 56 -5.22 4.90 18.11
CA HIS A 56 -6.36 5.18 17.22
C HIS A 56 -6.10 4.85 15.74
N PRO A 57 -5.59 3.65 15.36
CA PRO A 57 -5.39 3.33 13.96
C PRO A 57 -6.74 3.26 13.23
N GLN A 58 -6.85 3.98 12.12
CA GLN A 58 -8.05 3.98 11.28
C GLN A 58 -7.67 3.78 9.82
N PHE A 59 -8.31 2.81 9.15
CA PHE A 59 -8.26 2.69 7.70
C PHE A 59 -9.20 3.70 7.06
N ILE A 60 -8.68 4.56 6.18
CA ILE A 60 -9.34 5.82 5.85
C ILE A 60 -10.20 5.74 4.60
N PHE A 61 -9.82 4.90 3.63
CA PHE A 61 -10.52 4.76 2.36
C PHE A 61 -11.26 3.42 2.21
N ARG A 62 -11.31 2.60 3.26
CA ARG A 62 -12.12 1.37 3.26
C ARG A 62 -13.60 1.71 3.12
N GLY A 63 -14.28 1.00 2.22
CA GLY A 63 -15.72 1.14 2.01
C GLY A 63 -16.56 0.47 3.11
N LEU A 64 -17.88 0.65 3.03
CA LEU A 64 -18.83 0.10 4.01
C LEU A 64 -18.84 -1.43 4.10
N GLY A 65 -18.35 -2.17 3.10
CA GLY A 65 -18.25 -3.64 3.14
C GLY A 65 -16.99 -4.16 3.83
N ALA A 66 -16.05 -3.28 4.18
CA ALA A 66 -14.73 -3.68 4.65
C ALA A 66 -14.75 -4.39 6.02
N TRP A 67 -15.75 -4.16 6.86
CA TRP A 67 -15.86 -4.82 8.16
C TRP A 67 -16.16 -6.32 8.05
N ILE A 68 -16.72 -6.77 6.92
CA ILE A 68 -16.95 -8.19 6.64
C ILE A 68 -15.66 -8.82 6.11
N LYS A 69 -14.94 -8.10 5.25
CA LYS A 69 -13.72 -8.57 4.58
C LYS A 69 -12.50 -8.60 5.51
N TYR A 70 -12.38 -7.63 6.42
CA TYR A 70 -11.17 -7.42 7.21
C TYR A 70 -11.41 -7.57 8.71
N SER A 71 -10.56 -8.39 9.34
CA SER A 71 -10.51 -8.48 10.80
C SER A 71 -9.88 -7.22 11.41
N LYS A 72 -10.32 -6.88 12.63
CA LYS A 72 -9.72 -5.81 13.43
C LYS A 72 -8.25 -6.16 13.75
N ALA A 73 -7.35 -5.23 13.46
CA ALA A 73 -5.93 -5.39 13.77
C ALA A 73 -5.71 -5.52 15.28
N LYS A 74 -4.98 -6.56 15.70
CA LYS A 74 -4.46 -6.71 17.06
C LYS A 74 -2.96 -6.41 17.14
N GLN A 75 -2.24 -6.66 16.05
CA GLN A 75 -0.81 -6.45 15.96
C GLN A 75 -0.48 -5.73 14.66
N TRP A 76 0.49 -4.82 14.75
CA TRP A 76 1.07 -4.11 13.62
C TRP A 76 2.56 -4.37 13.61
N GLN A 77 3.06 -4.82 12.47
CA GLN A 77 4.47 -5.13 12.30
C GLN A 77 5.04 -4.52 11.03
N SER A 78 6.34 -4.36 10.97
CA SER A 78 7.03 -3.89 9.77
C SER A 78 8.40 -4.55 9.66
N HIS A 79 8.93 -4.58 8.44
CA HIS A 79 10.28 -5.08 8.14
C HIS A 79 11.37 -4.01 8.20
N PHE A 80 11.01 -2.80 8.63
CA PHE A 80 11.90 -1.66 8.70
C PHE A 80 11.70 -0.95 10.03
N TYR A 81 12.71 -0.21 10.47
CA TYR A 81 12.56 0.65 11.65
C TYR A 81 12.01 2.02 11.22
N PRO A 82 10.76 2.38 11.57
CA PRO A 82 10.29 3.74 11.35
C PRO A 82 10.92 4.68 12.38
N ASN A 83 11.84 5.54 11.92
CA ASN A 83 12.51 6.54 12.76
C ASN A 83 11.60 7.76 13.03
N PHE A 84 10.47 7.52 13.68
CA PHE A 84 9.49 8.52 14.08
C PHE A 84 9.43 8.66 15.61
N LYS A 85 8.95 9.81 16.06
CA LYS A 85 8.80 10.10 17.49
C LYS A 85 7.46 9.60 18.00
N LYS A 86 7.39 9.37 19.31
CA LYS A 86 6.11 9.18 20.00
C LYS A 86 5.15 10.34 19.65
N ASP A 87 3.91 10.00 19.41
CA ASP A 87 2.81 10.87 18.98
C ASP A 87 2.97 11.51 17.60
N ASP A 88 3.96 11.11 16.78
CA ASP A 88 3.95 11.49 15.37
C ASP A 88 2.67 10.96 14.70
N LEU A 89 1.98 11.86 13.98
CA LEU A 89 0.85 11.47 13.14
C LEU A 89 1.40 10.84 11.87
N VAL A 90 1.06 9.59 11.63
CA VAL A 90 1.57 8.81 10.51
C VAL A 90 0.44 8.39 9.60
N ILE A 91 0.74 8.30 8.31
CA ILE A 91 -0.09 7.65 7.30
C ILE A 91 0.73 6.52 6.70
N GLY A 92 0.11 5.36 6.50
CA GLY A 92 0.81 4.14 6.09
C GLY A 92 -0.01 3.26 5.18
N LEU A 93 0.68 2.28 4.60
CA LEU A 93 0.10 1.18 3.86
C LEU A 93 0.25 -0.09 4.69
N ALA A 94 -0.86 -0.79 4.94
CA ALA A 94 -0.84 -2.04 5.67
C ALA A 94 -1.89 -3.03 5.19
N TYR A 95 -1.50 -4.31 5.16
CA TYR A 95 -2.38 -5.41 4.80
C TYR A 95 -2.08 -6.65 5.64
N VAL A 96 -2.99 -7.61 5.58
CA VAL A 96 -2.80 -8.94 6.18
C VAL A 96 -1.99 -9.78 5.21
N GLN A 97 -0.74 -10.08 5.57
CA GLN A 97 0.15 -10.88 4.71
C GLN A 97 -0.13 -12.38 4.77
N ASP A 98 -0.54 -12.87 5.94
CA ASP A 98 -0.86 -14.27 6.21
C ASP A 98 -2.35 -14.35 6.62
N SER A 99 -3.17 -14.99 5.78
CA SER A 99 -4.61 -15.12 6.02
C SER A 99 -4.93 -15.95 7.27
N ALA A 100 -4.05 -16.86 7.68
CA ALA A 100 -4.19 -17.58 8.94
C ALA A 100 -3.97 -16.67 10.16
N LYS A 101 -3.26 -15.56 9.98
CA LYS A 101 -3.01 -14.51 10.98
C LYS A 101 -3.75 -13.22 10.62
N SER A 102 -5.05 -13.32 10.37
CA SER A 102 -5.91 -12.22 9.91
C SER A 102 -5.93 -10.95 10.78
N GLN A 103 -5.42 -11.02 12.01
CA GLN A 103 -5.33 -9.89 12.95
C GLN A 103 -3.93 -9.25 13.04
N THR A 104 -2.95 -9.80 12.31
CA THR A 104 -1.58 -9.26 12.21
C THR A 104 -1.41 -8.52 10.90
N TYR A 105 -1.22 -7.21 10.99
CA TYR A 105 -1.07 -6.33 9.84
C TYR A 105 0.40 -6.02 9.59
N SER A 106 0.84 -6.27 8.36
CA SER A 106 2.18 -5.90 7.90
C SER A 106 2.12 -4.51 7.27
N ILE A 107 2.91 -3.60 7.82
CA ILE A 107 3.10 -2.24 7.32
C ILE A 107 4.22 -2.28 6.29
N THR A 108 3.91 -1.89 5.06
CA THR A 108 4.88 -1.91 3.95
C THR A 108 5.53 -0.57 3.68
N SER A 109 4.88 0.52 4.07
CA SER A 109 5.50 1.84 4.06
C SER A 109 4.74 2.79 4.95
N LEU A 110 5.44 3.84 5.38
CA LEU A 110 4.94 4.88 6.27
C LEU A 110 5.48 6.25 5.85
N ALA A 111 4.70 7.28 6.09
CA ALA A 111 5.09 8.67 5.98
C ALA A 111 4.51 9.47 7.14
N ARG A 112 5.13 10.62 7.46
CA ARG A 112 4.57 11.57 8.40
C ARG A 112 3.43 12.33 7.71
N LEU A 113 2.29 12.42 8.40
CA LEU A 113 1.15 13.23 7.97
C LEU A 113 1.22 14.57 8.68
N HIS A 114 1.33 15.63 7.90
CA HIS A 114 1.37 17.00 8.37
C HIS A 114 0.03 17.69 8.14
N CYS A 115 -0.33 18.59 9.05
CA CYS A 115 -1.37 19.58 8.82
C CYS A 115 -0.85 20.94 9.27
N ARG A 116 -0.85 21.91 8.36
CA ARG A 116 -0.45 23.30 8.63
C ARG A 116 -1.42 24.22 7.92
N ASN A 117 -1.96 25.20 8.63
CA ASN A 117 -2.95 26.15 8.10
C ASN A 117 -4.10 25.44 7.38
N ASP A 118 -4.63 24.37 7.99
CA ASP A 118 -5.70 23.51 7.45
C ASP A 118 -5.38 22.82 6.11
N ILE A 119 -4.11 22.76 5.73
CA ILE A 119 -3.64 22.05 4.54
C ILE A 119 -2.91 20.77 4.96
N LEU A 120 -3.41 19.62 4.52
CA LEU A 120 -2.75 18.34 4.69
C LEU A 120 -1.60 18.16 3.68
N SER A 121 -0.48 17.63 4.16
CA SER A 121 0.61 17.17 3.32
C SER A 121 1.24 15.90 3.88
N ILE A 122 1.81 15.09 3.00
CA ILE A 122 2.41 13.81 3.35
C ILE A 122 3.90 13.91 3.03
N SER A 123 4.76 13.54 3.98
CA SER A 123 6.19 13.47 3.73
C SER A 123 6.52 12.39 2.71
N GLN A 124 7.78 12.34 2.25
CA GLN A 124 8.23 11.16 1.52
C GLN A 124 8.04 9.87 2.35
N PRO A 125 7.67 8.75 1.72
CA PRO A 125 7.65 7.44 2.36
C PRO A 125 9.04 7.07 2.90
N ILE A 126 9.10 6.44 4.09
CA ILE A 126 10.38 6.07 4.73
C ILE A 126 11.13 5.02 3.91
N ILE A 127 10.40 4.05 3.36
CA ILE A 127 10.97 2.99 2.52
C ILE A 127 10.22 2.91 1.19
N PRO A 128 10.90 2.48 0.11
CA PRO A 128 10.23 2.19 -1.14
C PRO A 128 9.18 1.09 -0.96
N PHE A 129 8.18 1.12 -1.81
CA PHE A 129 7.12 0.12 -1.83
C PHE A 129 6.69 -0.13 -3.27
N THR A 130 5.94 -1.21 -3.45
CA THR A 130 5.38 -1.57 -4.74
C THR A 130 4.29 -0.59 -5.14
N ALA A 131 4.58 0.21 -6.17
CA ALA A 131 3.74 1.30 -6.65
C ALA A 131 3.53 1.21 -8.16
N TRP A 132 2.36 1.65 -8.61
CA TRP A 132 2.08 1.86 -10.03
C TRP A 132 2.69 3.18 -10.50
N ASP A 133 3.59 3.09 -11.45
CA ASP A 133 4.06 4.23 -12.23
C ASP A 133 3.08 4.48 -13.39
N ARG A 134 2.32 5.56 -13.30
CA ARG A 134 1.36 5.95 -14.33
C ARG A 134 2.01 6.38 -15.63
N GLN A 135 3.20 6.98 -15.57
CA GLN A 135 3.89 7.47 -16.76
C GLN A 135 4.38 6.28 -17.58
N ASN A 136 5.04 5.33 -16.92
CA ASN A 136 5.63 4.16 -17.56
C ASN A 136 4.66 2.95 -17.66
N ARG A 137 3.46 3.07 -17.09
CA ARG A 137 2.41 2.03 -17.09
C ARG A 137 2.92 0.67 -16.61
N ASN A 138 3.73 0.70 -15.58
CA ASN A 138 4.29 -0.49 -14.97
C ASN A 138 4.36 -0.35 -13.45
N CYS A 139 4.62 -1.47 -12.79
CA CYS A 139 4.95 -1.46 -11.38
C CYS A 139 6.42 -1.17 -11.15
N GLN A 140 6.70 -0.42 -10.09
CA GLN A 140 8.04 -0.14 -9.62
C GLN A 140 8.13 -0.21 -8.10
N TYR A 141 9.32 -0.49 -7.59
CA TYR A 141 9.63 -0.38 -6.18
C TYR A 141 10.28 0.98 -5.92
N THR A 142 9.50 1.96 -5.43
CA THR A 142 9.92 3.36 -5.37
C THR A 142 9.26 4.12 -4.22
N THR A 143 9.84 5.25 -3.84
CA THR A 143 9.22 6.26 -2.97
C THR A 143 8.68 7.45 -3.76
N SER A 144 9.12 7.64 -5.00
CA SER A 144 8.98 8.88 -5.77
C SER A 144 7.54 9.22 -6.16
N THR A 145 6.67 8.21 -6.22
CA THR A 145 5.24 8.39 -6.51
C THR A 145 4.46 9.00 -5.33
N GLY A 146 5.07 9.10 -4.15
CA GLY A 146 4.39 9.45 -2.91
C GLY A 146 3.51 8.30 -2.39
N LEU A 147 3.24 8.28 -1.09
CA LEU A 147 2.60 7.14 -0.42
C LEU A 147 1.23 6.77 -1.03
N LEU A 148 0.47 7.77 -1.48
CA LEU A 148 -0.88 7.57 -2.04
C LEU A 148 -0.90 7.64 -3.58
N GLY A 149 0.24 7.93 -4.23
CA GLY A 149 0.30 8.08 -5.68
C GLY A 149 0.53 6.78 -6.43
N GLY A 150 0.91 5.71 -5.73
CA GLY A 150 1.22 4.40 -6.29
C GLY A 150 0.03 3.48 -6.59
N PHE A 151 -1.22 3.93 -6.48
CA PHE A 151 -2.39 3.06 -6.70
C PHE A 151 -2.77 2.93 -8.18
N LEU A 152 -3.67 2.04 -8.60
CA LEU A 152 -4.02 1.94 -10.03
C LEU A 152 -4.94 3.07 -10.52
N GLU A 153 -5.92 3.47 -9.72
CA GLU A 153 -7.04 4.31 -10.19
C GLU A 153 -6.71 5.81 -10.24
N HIS A 154 -6.12 6.35 -9.18
CA HIS A 154 -5.96 7.80 -8.99
C HIS A 154 -4.62 8.16 -8.36
N ASP A 155 -4.18 9.39 -8.55
CA ASP A 155 -2.91 9.91 -8.01
C ASP A 155 -3.03 10.39 -6.54
N GLN A 156 -1.90 10.82 -5.97
CA GLN A 156 -1.85 11.33 -4.61
C GLN A 156 -2.74 12.57 -4.42
N SER A 157 -2.82 13.45 -5.42
CA SER A 157 -3.63 14.67 -5.37
C SER A 157 -5.11 14.35 -5.14
N TYR A 158 -5.63 13.33 -5.80
CA TYR A 158 -7.00 12.86 -5.60
C TYR A 158 -7.24 12.37 -4.16
N TYR A 159 -6.36 11.55 -3.61
CA TYR A 159 -6.53 11.02 -2.25
C TYR A 159 -6.30 12.08 -1.17
N LEU A 160 -5.41 13.04 -1.39
CA LEU A 160 -5.27 14.21 -0.52
C LEU A 160 -6.55 15.05 -0.49
N LYS A 161 -7.21 15.26 -1.63
CA LYS A 161 -8.52 15.92 -1.67
C LYS A 161 -9.58 15.15 -0.89
N LYS A 162 -9.60 13.81 -1.00
CA LYS A 162 -10.48 12.96 -0.19
C LYS A 162 -10.20 13.08 1.32
N LEU A 163 -8.93 13.10 1.72
CA LEU A 163 -8.52 13.32 3.11
C LEU A 163 -8.94 14.70 3.63
N ASN A 164 -8.66 15.77 2.87
CA ASN A 164 -9.08 17.12 3.20
C ASN A 164 -10.61 17.23 3.32
N LYS A 165 -11.38 16.53 2.46
CA LYS A 165 -12.84 16.51 2.60
C LYS A 165 -13.31 15.82 3.88
N LYS A 166 -12.61 14.77 4.32
CA LYS A 166 -12.92 14.04 5.55
C LYS A 166 -12.49 14.80 6.81
N TYR A 167 -11.35 15.49 6.74
CA TYR A 167 -10.77 16.28 7.81
C TYR A 167 -10.46 17.70 7.28
N PRO A 168 -11.46 18.59 7.22
CA PRO A 168 -11.32 19.91 6.57
C PRO A 168 -10.41 20.87 7.31
N THR A 169 -10.13 20.62 8.60
CA THR A 169 -9.23 21.44 9.41
C THR A 169 -8.21 20.58 10.15
N CYS A 170 -7.07 21.17 10.51
CA CYS A 170 -6.11 20.52 11.38
C CYS A 170 -6.73 20.11 12.70
N GLN A 171 -7.63 20.93 13.25
CA GLN A 171 -8.36 20.57 14.45
C GLN A 171 -9.19 19.28 14.25
N SER A 172 -9.94 19.17 13.15
CA SER A 172 -10.74 17.97 12.86
C SER A 172 -9.89 16.71 12.71
N LEU A 173 -8.72 16.82 12.08
CA LEU A 173 -7.75 15.71 11.96
C LEU A 173 -7.19 15.32 13.32
N LEU A 174 -6.69 16.29 14.08
CA LEU A 174 -6.03 16.05 15.37
C LEU A 174 -7.01 15.53 16.41
N SER A 175 -8.28 15.95 16.37
CA SER A 175 -9.35 15.40 17.21
C SER A 175 -9.71 13.95 16.84
N ALA A 176 -9.61 13.56 15.56
CA ALA A 176 -9.80 12.17 15.15
C ALA A 176 -8.63 11.26 15.54
N PHE A 177 -7.43 11.83 15.70
CA PHE A 177 -6.21 11.13 16.09
C PHE A 177 -5.50 11.85 17.26
N PRO A 178 -6.11 11.84 18.47
CA PRO A 178 -5.57 12.53 19.62
C PRO A 178 -4.26 11.88 20.07
N LYS A 179 -3.40 12.69 20.70
CA LYS A 179 -2.19 12.19 21.37
C LYS A 179 -2.57 11.40 22.63
N SER A 180 -1.69 10.48 23.03
CA SER A 180 -1.84 9.69 24.27
C SER A 180 -1.18 10.34 25.46
#